data_AF-A0A7Y5LKU5-F1
#
_entry.id   AF-A0A7Y5LKU5-F1
#
_cell.length_a   1.000
_cell.length_b   1.000
_cell.length_c   1.000
_cell.angle_alpha   90.00
_cell.angle_beta   90.00
_cell.angle_gamma   90.00
#
_symmetry.space_group_name_H-M   'P 1'
#
loop_
_entity.id
_entity.type
_entity.pdbx_description
1 polymer ?
#
loop_
_entity_poly.entity_id
_entity_poly.type
_entity_poly.pdbx_seq_one_letter_code
_entity_poly.pdbx_strand_id
1 'polypeptide(L)'
;MIRKASFLLLILAGFLSAQPAGAFRVEFDYARFSYDDTSDYVEIYYSFSQGQFAPVKVEGVNTGQGVLDISIYDITKDSLILKREYGFKINFDDTANFDESKSLVGNIAYVLPVGNYRVTMLGYDSNLPERRDSVVAEMTVRPLPNDRFSVSDIQFASSIKKSEDETSLFYKNTYEVIPNPSGLFGEQLPVIYFYTEMYNLNKAVFSDVLKIEYLLLNSKNIPVYRRVKFIKRANSSIVEAGTINVHKTPTGTYTMVVSVSDTVKNLQAVISKKLFVYNKDVIDTVTENLSDFEFLASEFATMSDEEIAESYGISKYIASKAEIQQWEKLSEPEAKRNFLFTFWKSRDQVVETPDNEFKNEYWRRVKYANDHYATFQKKGWLTDRGRVYIMYGEPSEVERYPNQVDTKPHEIWTYNSLEGGVVFVFADLTSFSDYQLLHSTLRGELRDDNWRRKIQSL
;
A
#
# COMPACT_ATOMS: atom_id res chain seq x y z
N MET A 1 39.79 -11.71 32.30
CA MET A 1 38.60 -12.37 32.89
C MET A 1 37.39 -11.47 32.66
N ILE A 2 36.66 -11.70 31.57
CA ILE A 2 35.45 -10.94 31.21
C ILE A 2 34.25 -11.81 31.56
N ARG A 3 33.45 -11.38 32.54
CA ARG A 3 32.18 -12.02 32.92
C ARG A 3 31.14 -11.68 31.86
N LYS A 4 30.64 -12.69 31.15
CA LYS A 4 29.44 -12.59 30.30
C LYS A 4 28.22 -12.57 31.22
N ALA A 5 27.47 -11.48 31.22
CA ALA A 5 26.14 -11.41 31.81
C ALA A 5 25.13 -11.87 30.74
N SER A 6 24.50 -13.02 30.97
CA SER A 6 23.38 -13.49 30.13
C SER A 6 22.11 -12.76 30.57
N PHE A 7 21.53 -11.95 29.68
CA PHE A 7 20.19 -11.40 29.85
C PHE A 7 19.18 -12.50 29.51
N LEU A 8 18.45 -12.98 30.52
CA LEU A 8 17.34 -13.91 30.37
C LEU A 8 16.11 -13.07 29.96
N LEU A 9 15.68 -13.20 28.70
CA LEU A 9 14.45 -12.59 28.21
C LEU A 9 13.25 -13.39 28.77
N LEU A 10 12.59 -12.87 29.80
CA LEU A 10 11.33 -13.44 30.28
C LEU A 10 10.23 -13.07 29.27
N ILE A 11 9.80 -14.04 28.47
CA ILE A 11 8.60 -13.92 27.65
C ILE A 11 7.41 -14.07 28.61
N LEU A 12 6.80 -12.95 28.99
CA LEU A 12 5.52 -12.94 29.69
C LEU A 12 4.44 -13.40 28.71
N ALA A 13 4.07 -14.68 28.78
CA ALA A 13 2.89 -15.19 28.09
C ALA A 13 1.66 -14.53 28.70
N GLY A 14 1.13 -13.50 28.03
CA GLY A 14 -0.13 -12.89 28.39
C GLY A 14 -1.25 -13.91 28.23
N PHE A 15 -1.85 -14.34 29.33
CA PHE A 15 -3.13 -15.03 29.30
C PHE A 15 -4.17 -14.07 28.71
N LEU A 16 -4.67 -14.39 27.51
CA LEU A 16 -5.90 -13.83 26.97
C LEU A 16 -7.07 -14.37 27.81
N SER A 17 -7.31 -13.74 28.96
CA SER A 17 -8.61 -13.87 29.63
C SER A 17 -9.62 -13.13 28.78
N ALA A 18 -10.61 -13.84 28.24
CA ALA A 18 -11.79 -13.23 27.65
C ALA A 18 -12.41 -12.28 28.68
N GLN A 19 -12.36 -10.98 28.43
CA GLN A 19 -13.03 -10.01 29.29
C GLN A 19 -14.55 -10.16 29.15
N PRO A 20 -15.30 -10.01 30.26
CA PRO A 20 -16.75 -10.12 30.22
C PRO A 20 -17.36 -9.03 29.32
N ALA A 21 -18.41 -9.40 28.59
CA ALA A 21 -19.28 -8.44 27.92
C ALA A 21 -19.82 -7.45 28.97
N GLY A 22 -19.70 -6.14 28.70
CA GLY A 22 -20.07 -5.07 29.65
C GLY A 22 -18.90 -4.41 30.40
N ALA A 23 -17.65 -4.65 30.01
CA ALA A 23 -16.50 -3.90 30.53
C ALA A 23 -16.62 -2.41 30.16
N PHE A 24 -16.42 -1.54 31.16
CA PHE A 24 -16.23 -0.11 30.95
C PHE A 24 -14.99 0.08 30.06
N ARG A 25 -15.05 0.98 29.08
CA ARG A 25 -13.95 1.25 28.15
C ARG A 25 -13.86 2.73 27.88
N VAL A 26 -12.65 3.27 27.98
CA VAL A 26 -12.35 4.64 27.58
C VAL A 26 -11.56 4.61 26.29
N GLU A 27 -12.09 5.24 25.26
CA GLU A 27 -11.34 5.47 24.01
C GLU A 27 -10.62 6.81 24.08
N PHE A 28 -9.45 6.90 23.45
CA PHE A 28 -8.57 8.07 23.54
C PHE A 28 -7.89 8.35 22.20
N ASP A 29 -7.86 9.62 21.80
CA ASP A 29 -7.04 10.12 20.71
C ASP A 29 -6.60 11.57 20.98
N TYR A 30 -5.64 12.08 20.22
CA TYR A 30 -5.23 13.48 20.29
C TYR A 30 -4.81 14.03 18.94
N ALA A 31 -4.81 15.36 18.81
CA ALA A 31 -4.22 16.08 17.68
C ALA A 31 -3.59 17.40 18.14
N ARG A 32 -2.43 17.72 17.57
CA ARG A 32 -1.70 18.97 17.80
C ARG A 32 -1.93 19.97 16.67
N PHE A 33 -2.14 21.22 17.05
CA PHE A 33 -2.34 22.37 16.18
C PHE A 33 -1.35 23.48 16.56
N SER A 34 -1.04 24.37 15.61
CA SER A 34 -0.07 25.44 15.83
C SER A 34 -0.52 26.38 16.96
N TYR A 35 0.40 26.75 17.85
CA TYR A 35 0.15 27.78 18.86
C TYR A 35 1.24 28.86 18.85
N ASP A 36 2.46 28.51 19.28
CA ASP A 36 3.62 29.41 19.24
C ASP A 36 4.93 28.64 18.95
N ASP A 37 6.09 29.32 18.99
CA ASP A 37 7.39 28.73 18.66
C ASP A 37 7.93 27.74 19.71
N THR A 38 7.29 27.66 20.88
CA THR A 38 7.72 26.87 22.04
C THR A 38 6.69 25.84 22.51
N SER A 39 5.44 25.97 22.06
CA SER A 39 4.29 25.19 22.51
C SER A 39 3.31 24.92 21.36
N ASP A 40 2.57 23.81 21.45
CA ASP A 40 1.43 23.51 20.56
C ASP A 40 0.11 23.54 21.33
N TYR A 41 -0.98 23.80 20.61
CA TYR A 41 -2.34 23.60 21.09
C TYR A 41 -2.71 22.14 20.88
N VAL A 42 -2.92 21.40 21.96
CA VAL A 42 -3.19 19.98 21.94
C VAL A 42 -4.64 19.73 22.32
N GLU A 43 -5.40 19.14 21.41
CA GLU A 43 -6.73 18.63 21.69
C GLU A 43 -6.64 17.14 22.03
N ILE A 44 -7.32 16.75 23.10
CA ILE A 44 -7.44 15.39 23.60
C ILE A 44 -8.91 14.99 23.51
N TYR A 45 -9.16 13.93 22.75
CA TYR A 45 -10.49 13.39 22.48
C TYR A 45 -10.69 12.10 23.26
N TYR A 46 -11.89 11.92 23.78
CA TYR A 46 -12.24 10.71 24.50
C TYR A 46 -13.68 10.31 24.23
N SER A 47 -13.98 9.03 24.42
CA SER A 47 -15.37 8.57 24.39
C SER A 47 -15.65 7.39 25.29
N PHE A 48 -16.91 7.30 25.69
CA PHE A 48 -17.50 6.19 26.44
C PHE A 48 -18.73 5.67 25.68
N SER A 49 -19.13 4.43 25.92
CA SER A 49 -20.44 3.94 25.47
C SER A 49 -21.48 4.23 26.54
N GLN A 50 -22.65 4.77 26.14
CA GLN A 50 -23.72 5.12 27.06
C GLN A 50 -24.16 3.94 27.94
N GLY A 51 -24.20 2.73 27.39
CA GLY A 51 -24.55 1.51 28.12
C GLY A 51 -23.57 1.10 29.23
N GLN A 52 -22.41 1.74 29.35
CA GLN A 52 -21.43 1.44 30.41
C GLN A 52 -21.85 2.01 31.77
N PHE A 53 -22.72 3.03 31.79
CA PHE A 53 -23.13 3.73 33.00
C PHE A 53 -24.44 3.16 33.56
N ALA A 54 -24.46 2.89 34.85
CA ALA A 54 -25.65 2.46 35.57
C ALA A 54 -26.63 3.64 35.73
N PRO A 55 -27.90 3.46 35.33
CA PRO A 55 -28.91 4.49 35.53
C PRO A 55 -29.27 4.64 37.01
N VAL A 56 -29.18 5.88 37.50
CA VAL A 56 -29.69 6.31 38.80
C VAL A 56 -30.79 7.35 38.61
N LYS A 57 -31.81 7.35 39.46
CA LYS A 57 -32.86 8.38 39.41
C LYS A 57 -32.37 9.65 40.08
N VAL A 58 -32.21 10.71 39.28
CA VAL A 58 -31.88 12.06 39.76
C VAL A 58 -33.06 12.96 39.37
N GLU A 59 -33.72 13.54 40.38
CA GLU A 59 -34.89 14.43 40.16
C GLU A 59 -36.01 13.79 39.30
N GLY A 60 -36.16 12.46 39.42
CA GLY A 60 -37.15 11.69 38.66
C GLY A 60 -36.70 11.23 37.27
N VAL A 61 -35.53 11.65 36.80
CA VAL A 61 -34.95 11.29 35.48
C VAL A 61 -33.88 10.21 35.65
N ASN A 62 -33.92 9.18 34.81
CA ASN A 62 -32.84 8.18 34.76
C ASN A 62 -31.57 8.85 34.20
N THR A 63 -30.51 8.85 35.00
CA THR A 63 -29.29 9.60 34.72
C THR A 63 -28.08 8.69 34.96
N GLY A 64 -27.14 8.65 34.03
CA GLY A 64 -25.80 8.11 34.26
C GLY A 64 -24.88 9.21 34.81
N GLN A 65 -23.96 8.85 35.70
CA GLN A 65 -22.96 9.80 36.22
C GLN A 65 -21.58 9.20 36.04
N GLY A 66 -20.67 9.96 35.45
CA GLY A 66 -19.32 9.50 35.16
C GLY A 66 -18.27 10.49 35.64
N VAL A 67 -17.06 9.99 35.82
CA VAL A 67 -15.87 10.79 36.08
C VAL A 67 -14.80 10.46 35.04
N LEU A 68 -14.12 11.50 34.58
CA LEU A 68 -12.91 11.43 33.76
C LEU A 68 -11.75 12.09 34.50
N ASP A 69 -10.77 11.27 34.86
CA ASP A 69 -9.48 11.70 35.38
C ASP A 69 -8.46 11.77 34.25
N ILE A 70 -7.74 12.89 34.15
CA ILE A 70 -6.62 13.05 33.24
C ILE A 70 -5.39 13.52 33.99
N SER A 71 -4.26 12.89 33.69
CA SER A 71 -2.95 13.35 34.14
C SER A 71 -1.96 13.37 32.99
N ILE A 72 -1.18 14.44 32.91
CA ILE A 72 -0.14 14.65 31.90
C ILE A 72 1.19 14.78 32.62
N TYR A 73 2.12 13.90 32.27
CA TYR A 73 3.44 13.80 32.89
C TYR A 73 4.52 14.03 31.84
N ASP A 74 5.44 14.97 32.08
CA ASP A 74 6.61 15.20 31.22
C ASP A 74 7.64 14.12 31.52
N ILE A 75 7.85 13.23 30.55
CA ILE A 75 8.74 12.07 30.67
C ILE A 75 10.19 12.51 30.77
N THR A 76 10.55 13.63 30.13
CA THR A 76 11.95 14.08 30.04
C THR A 76 12.36 14.82 31.32
N LYS A 77 11.43 15.59 31.89
CA LYS A 77 11.65 16.35 33.14
C LYS A 77 11.30 15.58 34.40
N ASP A 78 10.72 14.39 34.25
CA ASP A 78 10.22 13.55 35.36
C ASP A 78 9.24 14.34 36.25
N SER A 79 8.34 15.10 35.64
CA SER A 79 7.46 16.04 36.36
C SER A 79 5.99 15.94 35.93
N LEU A 80 5.08 15.95 36.90
CA LEU A 80 3.64 16.07 36.64
C LEU A 80 3.33 17.49 36.16
N ILE A 81 2.81 17.60 34.94
CA ILE A 81 2.41 18.88 34.34
C ILE A 81 1.00 19.24 34.77
N LEU A 82 0.11 18.25 34.78
CA LEU A 82 -1.30 18.47 35.05
C LEU A 82 -1.94 17.23 35.65
N LYS A 83 -2.86 17.43 36.59
CA LYS A 83 -3.89 16.46 36.97
C LYS A 83 -5.23 17.17 37.12
N ARG A 84 -6.28 16.64 36.49
CA ARG A 84 -7.64 17.17 36.53
C ARG A 84 -8.64 16.02 36.58
N GLU A 85 -9.78 16.30 37.20
CA GLU A 85 -10.92 15.40 37.35
C GLU A 85 -12.15 16.14 36.81
N TYR A 86 -12.95 15.47 35.98
CA TYR A 86 -14.15 16.01 35.36
C TYR A 86 -15.33 15.08 35.65
N GLY A 87 -16.30 15.55 36.45
CA GLY A 87 -17.58 14.88 36.62
C GLY A 87 -18.57 15.28 35.52
N PHE A 88 -19.31 14.32 34.97
CA PHE A 88 -20.36 14.57 33.97
C PHE A 88 -21.61 13.75 34.24
N LYS A 89 -22.75 14.23 33.71
CA LYS A 89 -24.05 13.58 33.81
C LYS A 89 -24.57 13.27 32.41
N ILE A 90 -25.23 12.12 32.27
CA ILE A 90 -25.83 11.65 31.02
C ILE A 90 -27.32 11.45 31.30
N ASN A 91 -28.16 12.29 30.73
CA ASN A 91 -29.61 12.08 30.84
C ASN A 91 -29.99 10.96 29.87
N PHE A 92 -30.60 9.91 30.38
CA PHE A 92 -31.23 8.90 29.54
C PHE A 92 -32.64 9.39 29.26
N ASP A 93 -32.90 9.79 28.01
CA ASP A 93 -34.26 10.03 27.55
C ASP A 93 -35.11 8.77 27.83
N ASP A 94 -36.43 8.95 27.95
CA ASP A 94 -37.41 7.92 28.31
C ASP A 94 -37.01 6.53 27.78
N THR A 95 -37.09 5.49 28.61
CA THR A 95 -36.45 4.16 28.41
C THR A 95 -36.58 3.53 27.01
N ALA A 96 -37.55 3.97 26.21
CA ALA A 96 -37.71 3.65 24.80
C ALA A 96 -36.58 4.16 23.87
N ASN A 97 -35.83 5.20 24.23
CA ASN A 97 -34.76 5.82 23.45
C ASN A 97 -33.35 5.56 24.03
N PHE A 98 -33.23 4.65 25.00
CA PHE A 98 -31.93 4.28 25.55
C PHE A 98 -31.15 3.44 24.54
N ASP A 99 -30.18 4.07 23.88
CA ASP A 99 -29.25 3.41 22.97
C ASP A 99 -27.95 3.09 23.72
N GLU A 100 -27.78 1.82 24.08
CA GLU A 100 -26.57 1.30 24.73
C GLU A 100 -25.30 1.54 23.91
N SER A 101 -25.44 1.61 22.58
CA SER A 101 -24.33 1.79 21.64
C SER A 101 -23.96 3.25 21.41
N LYS A 102 -24.76 4.20 21.90
CA LYS A 102 -24.51 5.63 21.71
C LYS A 102 -23.17 6.02 22.33
N SER A 103 -22.29 6.58 21.50
CA SER A 103 -20.99 7.08 21.93
C SER A 103 -21.14 8.47 22.57
N LEU A 104 -20.62 8.60 23.78
CA LEU A 104 -20.52 9.85 24.53
C LEU A 104 -19.12 10.41 24.32
N VAL A 105 -19.01 11.40 23.45
CA VAL A 105 -17.73 11.95 23.00
C VAL A 105 -17.44 13.25 23.74
N GLY A 106 -16.17 13.50 24.05
CA GLY A 106 -15.71 14.76 24.63
C GLY A 106 -14.37 15.23 24.05
N ASN A 107 -14.06 16.50 24.31
CA ASN A 107 -12.86 17.19 23.87
C ASN A 107 -12.34 18.06 25.01
N ILE A 108 -11.05 17.95 25.33
CA ILE A 108 -10.35 18.84 26.26
C ILE A 108 -9.07 19.30 25.58
N ALA A 109 -8.73 20.58 25.72
CA ALA A 109 -7.53 21.13 25.10
C ALA A 109 -6.57 21.77 26.11
N TYR A 110 -5.28 21.69 25.81
CA TYR A 110 -4.20 22.29 26.58
C TYR A 110 -3.14 22.89 25.65
N VAL A 111 -2.56 24.01 26.07
CA VAL A 111 -1.31 24.49 25.48
C VAL A 111 -0.16 23.80 26.20
N LEU A 112 0.60 22.99 25.47
CA LEU A 112 1.71 22.21 26.03
C LEU A 112 3.03 22.65 25.39
N PRO A 113 4.08 22.90 26.21
CA PRO A 113 5.42 23.16 25.70
C PRO A 113 5.98 21.99 24.89
N VAL A 114 7.05 22.24 24.15
CA VAL A 114 7.85 21.18 23.50
C VAL A 114 8.29 20.14 24.54
N GLY A 115 8.03 18.86 24.24
CA GLY A 115 8.30 17.78 25.20
C GLY A 115 7.71 16.44 24.79
N ASN A 116 8.11 15.41 25.53
CA ASN A 116 7.51 14.07 25.44
C ASN A 116 6.68 13.83 26.71
N TYR A 117 5.41 13.52 26.52
CA TYR A 117 4.43 13.41 27.58
C TYR A 117 3.86 12.00 27.65
N ARG A 118 3.59 11.54 28.86
CA ARG A 118 2.69 10.42 29.12
C ARG A 118 1.36 11.01 29.58
N VAL A 119 0.30 10.68 28.86
CA VAL A 119 -1.08 11.01 29.21
C VAL A 119 -1.71 9.76 29.78
N THR A 120 -2.19 9.84 31.02
CA THR A 120 -3.01 8.79 31.63
C THR A 120 -4.42 9.33 31.78
N MET A 121 -5.36 8.62 31.19
CA MET A 121 -6.79 8.90 31.23
C MET A 121 -7.50 7.75 31.94
N LEU A 122 -8.34 8.05 32.91
CA LEU A 122 -9.10 7.07 33.68
C LEU A 122 -10.56 7.50 33.69
N GLY A 123 -11.43 6.65 33.16
CA GLY A 123 -12.88 6.87 33.19
C GLY A 123 -13.56 5.86 34.10
N TYR A 124 -14.59 6.29 34.82
CA TYR A 124 -15.40 5.39 35.64
C TYR A 124 -16.82 5.89 35.88
N ASP A 125 -17.72 4.98 36.23
CA ASP A 125 -19.06 5.30 36.72
C ASP A 125 -19.01 5.77 38.18
N SER A 126 -19.57 6.94 38.48
CA SER A 126 -19.57 7.51 39.82
C SER A 126 -20.34 6.68 40.85
N ASN A 127 -21.34 5.92 40.41
CA ASN A 127 -22.20 5.10 41.26
C ASN A 127 -21.69 3.66 41.42
N LEU A 128 -20.87 3.21 40.46
CA LEU A 128 -20.23 1.89 40.46
C LEU A 128 -18.74 2.02 40.08
N PRO A 129 -17.88 2.53 40.98
CA PRO A 129 -16.49 2.87 40.65
C PRO A 129 -15.62 1.70 40.18
N GLU A 130 -16.03 0.47 40.43
CA GLU A 130 -15.42 -0.75 39.88
C GLU A 130 -15.61 -0.89 38.37
N ARG A 131 -16.64 -0.25 37.79
CA ARG A 131 -16.80 -0.08 36.35
C ARG A 131 -15.92 1.06 35.88
N ARG A 132 -14.69 0.71 35.54
CA ARG A 132 -13.67 1.66 35.12
C ARG A 132 -12.71 1.11 34.11
N ASP A 133 -12.07 2.02 33.39
CA ASP A 133 -10.99 1.70 32.48
C ASP A 133 -10.00 2.86 32.42
N SER A 134 -8.76 2.55 32.04
CA SER A 134 -7.73 3.55 31.86
C SER A 134 -6.92 3.32 30.61
N VAL A 135 -6.63 4.41 29.91
CA VAL A 135 -5.68 4.44 28.80
C VAL A 135 -4.44 5.21 29.20
N VAL A 136 -3.28 4.67 28.83
CA VAL A 136 -1.99 5.35 28.93
C VAL A 136 -1.44 5.52 27.52
N ALA A 137 -1.23 6.76 27.10
CA ALA A 137 -0.72 7.10 25.79
C ALA A 137 0.54 7.97 25.90
N GLU A 138 1.49 7.77 25.00
CA GLU A 138 2.63 8.66 24.84
C GLU A 138 2.34 9.67 23.73
N MET A 139 2.68 10.93 24.00
CA MET A 139 2.44 12.05 23.11
C MET A 139 3.71 12.89 23.00
N THR A 140 4.09 13.24 21.78
CA THR A 140 5.23 14.12 21.54
C THR A 140 4.74 15.46 21.04
N VAL A 141 5.08 16.55 21.74
CA VAL A 141 4.77 17.92 21.32
C VAL A 141 6.01 18.53 20.70
N ARG A 142 5.87 19.01 19.47
CA ARG A 142 6.96 19.57 18.65
C ARG A 142 6.35 20.71 17.83
N PRO A 143 6.61 21.97 18.24
CA PRO A 143 6.07 23.14 17.57
C PRO A 143 6.22 23.09 16.06
N LEU A 144 5.14 23.42 15.35
CA LEU A 144 5.14 23.43 13.90
C LEU A 144 6.08 24.53 13.37
N PRO A 145 6.91 24.24 12.34
CA PRO A 145 7.82 25.24 11.78
C PRO A 145 7.09 26.51 11.33
N ASN A 146 7.67 27.66 11.65
CA ASN A 146 7.13 28.98 11.32
C ASN A 146 7.81 29.63 10.09
N ASP A 147 8.90 29.04 9.59
CA ASP A 147 9.74 29.55 8.48
C ASP A 147 9.43 28.88 7.14
N ARG A 148 8.64 27.81 7.15
CA ARG A 148 8.17 27.02 6.00
C ARG A 148 6.76 26.52 6.24
N PHE A 149 6.09 26.10 5.17
CA PHE A 149 4.77 25.49 5.30
C PHE A 149 4.80 24.23 6.16
N SER A 150 3.74 24.03 6.93
CA SER A 150 3.59 22.94 7.90
C SER A 150 2.15 22.46 7.95
N VAL A 151 1.94 21.27 8.51
CA VAL A 151 0.63 20.61 8.61
C VAL A 151 0.44 20.14 10.06
N SER A 152 -0.73 20.40 10.62
CA SER A 152 -1.15 19.91 11.94
C SER A 152 -1.29 18.38 11.95
N ASP A 153 -1.48 17.79 13.13
CA ASP A 153 -1.92 16.40 13.20
C ASP A 153 -3.28 16.20 12.50
N ILE A 154 -3.57 14.94 12.16
CA ILE A 154 -4.87 14.54 11.61
C ILE A 154 -5.82 14.26 12.77
N GLN A 155 -6.96 14.93 12.81
CA GLN A 155 -8.09 14.60 13.69
C GLN A 155 -9.06 13.72 12.90
N PHE A 156 -9.25 12.47 13.34
CA PHE A 156 -10.32 11.63 12.81
C PHE A 156 -11.64 11.96 13.50
N ALA A 157 -12.71 11.96 12.72
CA ALA A 157 -14.03 12.36 13.16
C ALA A 157 -15.09 11.35 12.72
N SER A 158 -16.16 11.27 13.51
CA SER A 158 -17.38 10.56 13.14
C SER A 158 -18.28 11.42 12.26
N SER A 159 -18.17 12.75 12.37
CA SER A 159 -18.89 13.71 11.55
C SER A 159 -18.14 15.05 11.49
N ILE A 160 -18.16 15.67 10.31
CA ILE A 160 -17.76 17.07 10.13
C ILE A 160 -18.84 17.77 9.31
N LYS A 161 -19.38 18.86 9.86
CA LYS A 161 -20.33 19.73 9.15
C LYS A 161 -19.97 21.19 9.35
N LYS A 162 -20.37 22.05 8.43
CA LYS A 162 -20.30 23.50 8.67
C LYS A 162 -21.23 23.86 9.83
N SER A 163 -20.78 24.77 10.69
CA SER A 163 -21.53 25.27 11.82
C SER A 163 -21.20 26.73 12.06
N GLU A 164 -22.16 27.46 12.61
CA GLU A 164 -21.99 28.81 13.15
C GLU A 164 -22.19 28.83 14.68
N ASP A 165 -22.47 27.67 15.28
CA ASP A 165 -22.65 27.54 16.72
C ASP A 165 -21.30 27.47 17.44
N GLU A 166 -20.77 28.63 17.81
CA GLU A 166 -19.54 28.78 18.58
C GLU A 166 -19.65 28.25 20.02
N THR A 167 -20.86 27.89 20.49
CA THR A 167 -21.07 27.34 21.84
C THR A 167 -20.84 25.82 21.90
N SER A 168 -20.84 25.14 20.76
CA SER A 168 -20.55 23.71 20.67
C SER A 168 -19.12 23.40 21.10
N LEU A 169 -18.95 22.39 21.95
CA LEU A 169 -17.63 21.87 22.38
C LEU A 169 -16.77 21.37 21.21
N PHE A 170 -17.39 21.16 20.06
CA PHE A 170 -16.76 20.64 18.84
C PHE A 170 -16.64 21.70 17.74
N TYR A 171 -16.97 22.95 18.03
CA TYR A 171 -16.82 24.04 17.09
C TYR A 171 -15.34 24.40 16.90
N LYS A 172 -14.86 24.39 15.66
CA LYS A 172 -13.57 24.96 15.27
C LYS A 172 -13.56 25.40 13.82
N ASN A 173 -13.03 26.61 13.57
CA ASN A 173 -12.84 27.18 12.23
C ASN A 173 -14.07 27.04 11.30
N THR A 174 -15.28 27.42 11.75
CA THR A 174 -16.58 27.30 11.03
C THR A 174 -17.12 25.88 10.82
N TYR A 175 -16.55 24.89 11.50
CA TYR A 175 -17.01 23.51 11.46
C TYR A 175 -17.40 23.05 12.86
N GLU A 176 -18.37 22.14 12.92
CA GLU A 176 -18.52 21.23 14.05
C GLU A 176 -17.82 19.91 13.69
N VAL A 177 -16.79 19.55 14.46
CA VAL A 177 -15.92 18.40 14.22
C VAL A 177 -16.06 17.42 15.38
N ILE A 178 -16.95 16.44 15.25
CA ILE A 178 -17.19 15.44 16.30
C ILE A 178 -16.13 14.34 16.18
N PRO A 179 -15.19 14.21 17.13
CA PRO A 179 -14.07 13.31 16.98
C PRO A 179 -14.50 11.83 16.99
N ASN A 180 -13.63 10.97 16.45
CA ASN A 180 -13.70 9.52 16.60
C ASN A 180 -12.44 9.02 17.34
N PRO A 181 -12.45 9.01 18.69
CA PRO A 181 -11.27 8.64 19.48
C PRO A 181 -10.80 7.20 19.26
N SER A 182 -11.70 6.30 18.87
CA SER A 182 -11.34 4.89 18.63
C SER A 182 -10.48 4.69 17.36
N GLY A 183 -10.54 5.63 16.42
CA GLY A 183 -9.96 5.45 15.08
C GLY A 183 -10.54 4.26 14.30
N LEU A 184 -11.67 3.70 14.74
CA LEU A 184 -12.35 2.56 14.12
C LEU A 184 -13.41 3.04 13.13
N PHE A 185 -13.35 2.49 11.92
CA PHE A 185 -14.31 2.70 10.84
C PHE A 185 -14.78 1.35 10.28
N GLY A 186 -15.87 1.32 9.54
CA GLY A 186 -16.40 0.07 8.99
C GLY A 186 -17.88 0.15 8.61
N GLU A 187 -18.58 -0.98 8.63
CA GLU A 187 -20.01 -1.05 8.23
C GLU A 187 -20.90 -0.04 8.95
N GLN A 188 -20.69 0.16 10.26
CA GLN A 188 -21.46 1.09 11.08
C GLN A 188 -21.01 2.55 10.96
N LEU A 189 -19.74 2.77 10.57
CA LEU A 189 -19.17 4.10 10.34
C LEU A 189 -18.36 4.07 9.03
N PRO A 190 -19.05 4.08 7.86
CA PRO A 190 -18.43 3.77 6.58
C PRO A 190 -17.67 4.95 5.96
N VAL A 191 -17.68 6.11 6.61
CA VAL A 191 -17.02 7.32 6.12
C VAL A 191 -16.00 7.76 7.14
N ILE A 192 -14.73 7.79 6.72
CA ILE A 192 -13.68 8.48 7.44
C ILE A 192 -13.88 9.97 7.22
N TYR A 193 -14.22 10.71 8.27
CA TYR A 193 -14.03 12.16 8.28
C TYR A 193 -12.66 12.48 8.86
N PHE A 194 -11.95 13.40 8.23
CA PHE A 194 -10.67 13.89 8.75
C PHE A 194 -10.58 15.41 8.68
N TYR A 195 -9.88 15.98 9.65
CA TYR A 195 -9.61 17.40 9.79
C TYR A 195 -8.11 17.63 9.99
N THR A 196 -7.55 18.62 9.28
CA THR A 196 -6.17 19.08 9.48
C THR A 196 -6.05 20.55 9.07
N GLU A 197 -5.10 21.25 9.67
CA GLU A 197 -4.78 22.64 9.38
C GLU A 197 -3.41 22.73 8.72
N MET A 198 -3.27 23.58 7.71
CA MET A 198 -1.99 23.85 7.07
C MET A 198 -1.64 25.31 7.30
N TYR A 199 -0.38 25.56 7.67
CA TYR A 199 0.11 26.88 8.07
C TYR A 199 1.29 27.29 7.19
N ASN A 200 1.60 28.59 7.21
CA ASN A 200 2.77 29.17 6.56
C ASN A 200 2.87 28.84 5.05
N LEU A 201 1.73 28.70 4.36
CA LEU A 201 1.63 28.30 2.96
C LEU A 201 2.22 29.32 1.96
N ASN A 202 2.55 30.51 2.44
CA ASN A 202 3.21 31.57 1.69
C ASN A 202 4.73 31.66 1.98
N LYS A 203 5.27 30.83 2.89
CA LYS A 203 6.69 30.84 3.28
C LYS A 203 7.46 29.64 2.72
N ALA A 204 8.69 29.90 2.27
CA ALA A 204 9.56 28.91 1.63
C ALA A 204 8.90 28.21 0.42
N VAL A 205 8.14 28.97 -0.39
CA VAL A 205 7.45 28.48 -1.59
C VAL A 205 7.93 29.23 -2.83
N PHE A 206 8.26 28.47 -3.86
CA PHE A 206 8.81 28.87 -5.16
C PHE A 206 7.81 28.71 -6.31
N SER A 207 6.81 27.82 -6.16
CA SER A 207 5.69 27.68 -7.09
C SER A 207 4.54 28.65 -6.78
N ASP A 208 3.76 29.04 -7.79
CA ASP A 208 2.52 29.80 -7.60
C ASP A 208 1.37 28.96 -7.06
N VAL A 209 1.50 27.63 -7.15
CA VAL A 209 0.54 26.65 -6.65
C VAL A 209 1.23 25.61 -5.77
N LEU A 210 0.56 25.22 -4.68
CA LEU A 210 0.97 24.08 -3.86
C LEU A 210 0.12 22.87 -4.21
N LYS A 211 0.74 21.68 -4.23
CA LYS A 211 0.05 20.40 -4.38
C LYS A 211 -0.23 19.81 -3.01
N ILE A 212 -1.49 19.57 -2.71
CA ILE A 212 -1.93 18.78 -1.56
C ILE A 212 -2.27 17.36 -2.04
N GLU A 213 -1.81 16.36 -1.31
CA GLU A 213 -2.07 14.95 -1.59
C GLU A 213 -2.56 14.24 -0.34
N TYR A 214 -3.64 13.46 -0.52
CA TYR A 214 -4.26 12.63 0.51
C TYR A 214 -4.16 11.18 0.06
N LEU A 215 -3.59 10.33 0.90
CA LEU A 215 -3.45 8.89 0.65
C LEU A 215 -4.05 8.11 1.81
N LEU A 216 -4.73 7.00 1.49
CA LEU A 216 -5.01 5.95 2.47
C LEU A 216 -4.15 4.76 2.09
N LEU A 217 -3.20 4.40 2.93
CA LEU A 217 -2.29 3.28 2.71
C LEU A 217 -2.78 2.07 3.51
N ASN A 218 -2.75 0.87 2.95
CA ASN A 218 -2.99 -0.36 3.70
C ASN A 218 -1.77 -0.73 4.58
N SER A 219 -1.86 -1.84 5.31
CA SER A 219 -0.80 -2.35 6.18
C SER A 219 0.51 -2.69 5.44
N LYS A 220 0.48 -2.83 4.12
CA LYS A 220 1.64 -3.05 3.24
C LYS A 220 2.16 -1.75 2.62
N ASN A 221 1.71 -0.58 3.10
CA ASN A 221 2.02 0.75 2.58
C ASN A 221 1.55 1.01 1.12
N ILE A 222 0.60 0.22 0.62
CA ILE A 222 0.05 0.39 -0.73
C ILE A 222 -1.11 1.40 -0.66
N PRO A 223 -1.13 2.43 -1.52
CA PRO A 223 -2.25 3.37 -1.58
C PRO A 223 -3.51 2.69 -2.12
N VAL A 224 -4.54 2.61 -1.28
CA VAL A 224 -5.90 2.15 -1.65
C VAL A 224 -6.86 3.31 -1.93
N TYR A 225 -6.43 4.54 -1.59
CA TYR A 225 -7.11 5.78 -1.95
C TYR A 225 -6.06 6.84 -2.24
N ARG A 226 -6.32 7.67 -3.26
CA ARG A 226 -5.49 8.82 -3.60
C ARG A 226 -6.36 9.97 -4.09
N ARG A 227 -6.13 11.15 -3.53
CA ARG A 227 -6.69 12.41 -4.03
C ARG A 227 -5.60 13.47 -4.08
N VAL A 228 -5.60 14.26 -5.14
CA VAL A 228 -4.69 15.39 -5.32
C VAL A 228 -5.50 16.67 -5.51
N LYS A 229 -5.05 17.76 -4.91
CA LYS A 229 -5.62 19.11 -5.02
C LYS A 229 -4.49 20.10 -5.24
N PHE A 230 -4.74 21.15 -6.02
CA PHE A 230 -3.84 22.28 -6.16
C PHE A 230 -4.47 23.52 -5.56
N ILE A 231 -3.70 24.28 -4.79
CA ILE A 231 -4.16 25.51 -4.14
C ILE A 231 -3.28 26.69 -4.54
N LYS A 232 -3.88 27.89 -4.59
CA LYS A 232 -3.16 29.15 -4.75
C LYS A 232 -2.69 29.65 -3.39
N ARG A 233 -1.60 30.43 -3.38
CA ARG A 233 -0.98 31.01 -2.17
C ARG A 233 -1.71 32.23 -1.59
N ALA A 234 -3.02 32.36 -1.81
CA ALA A 234 -3.76 33.57 -1.41
C ALA A 234 -3.90 33.69 0.12
N ASN A 235 -3.98 32.56 0.82
CA ASN A 235 -4.10 32.51 2.28
C ASN A 235 -2.84 31.87 2.88
N SER A 236 -2.33 32.44 3.98
CA SER A 236 -1.18 31.88 4.71
C SER A 236 -1.51 30.60 5.47
N SER A 237 -2.79 30.38 5.78
CA SER A 237 -3.29 29.18 6.44
C SER A 237 -4.59 28.72 5.79
N ILE A 238 -4.83 27.41 5.77
CA ILE A 238 -6.09 26.81 5.31
C ILE A 238 -6.48 25.64 6.22
N VAL A 239 -7.78 25.36 6.22
CA VAL A 239 -8.37 24.19 6.86
C VAL A 239 -8.73 23.17 5.79
N GLU A 240 -8.34 21.92 6.00
CA GLU A 240 -8.72 20.79 5.15
C GLU A 240 -9.60 19.82 5.96
N ALA A 241 -10.89 19.82 5.61
CA ALA A 241 -11.86 18.84 6.07
C ALA A 241 -12.27 17.96 4.89
N GLY A 242 -12.11 16.65 5.02
CA GLY A 242 -12.33 15.70 3.93
C GLY A 242 -13.01 14.42 4.37
N THR A 243 -13.41 13.64 3.37
CA THR A 243 -14.09 12.36 3.56
C THR A 243 -13.50 11.26 2.67
N ILE A 244 -13.50 10.03 3.19
CA ILE A 244 -13.16 8.81 2.43
C ILE A 244 -14.19 7.74 2.77
N ASN A 245 -14.88 7.21 1.76
CA ASN A 245 -15.80 6.09 1.95
C ASN A 245 -15.00 4.78 2.00
N VAL A 246 -15.12 4.04 3.10
CA VAL A 246 -14.42 2.78 3.37
C VAL A 246 -15.37 1.60 3.52
N HIS A 247 -16.63 1.72 3.12
CA HIS A 247 -17.59 0.60 3.17
C HIS A 247 -17.12 -0.64 2.40
N LYS A 248 -16.36 -0.45 1.32
CA LYS A 248 -15.81 -1.54 0.48
C LYS A 248 -14.32 -1.78 0.72
N THR A 249 -13.77 -1.20 1.78
CA THR A 249 -12.34 -1.34 2.11
C THR A 249 -12.14 -2.60 2.96
N PRO A 250 -11.18 -3.48 2.65
CA PRO A 250 -10.95 -4.69 3.42
C PRO A 250 -10.64 -4.42 4.89
N THR A 251 -10.95 -5.37 5.77
CA THR A 251 -10.59 -5.26 7.19
C THR A 251 -9.08 -5.17 7.37
N GLY A 252 -8.61 -4.19 8.15
CA GLY A 252 -7.20 -4.05 8.47
C GLY A 252 -6.81 -2.69 9.02
N THR A 253 -5.52 -2.57 9.34
CA THR A 253 -4.91 -1.29 9.71
C THR A 253 -4.56 -0.50 8.45
N TYR A 254 -4.94 0.77 8.44
CA TYR A 254 -4.63 1.72 7.38
C TYR A 254 -3.89 2.93 7.96
N THR A 255 -3.14 3.62 7.10
CA THR A 255 -2.47 4.87 7.43
C THR A 255 -2.98 5.96 6.51
N MET A 256 -3.63 6.97 7.06
CA MET A 256 -3.95 8.20 6.34
C MET A 256 -2.68 9.04 6.27
N VAL A 257 -2.34 9.53 5.08
CA VAL A 257 -1.22 10.46 4.86
C VAL A 257 -1.79 11.72 4.21
N VAL A 258 -1.45 12.87 4.78
CA VAL A 258 -1.71 14.18 4.16
C VAL A 258 -0.37 14.84 3.94
N SER A 259 -0.14 15.34 2.73
CA SER A 259 1.05 16.12 2.42
C SER A 259 0.73 17.36 1.62
N VAL A 260 1.51 18.40 1.85
CA VAL A 260 1.56 19.60 1.02
C VAL A 260 2.96 19.72 0.46
N SER A 261 3.07 20.04 -0.83
CA SER A 261 4.33 20.07 -1.55
C SER A 261 4.41 21.23 -2.54
N ASP A 262 5.63 21.73 -2.69
CA ASP A 262 6.01 22.62 -3.79
C ASP A 262 6.68 21.79 -4.89
N THR A 263 6.06 21.75 -6.07
CA THR A 263 6.51 20.94 -7.22
C THR A 263 7.77 21.47 -7.90
N VAL A 264 8.24 22.69 -7.60
CA VAL A 264 9.44 23.29 -8.22
C VAL A 264 10.72 22.92 -7.45
N LYS A 265 10.67 22.92 -6.11
CA LYS A 265 11.83 22.65 -5.25
C LYS A 265 11.76 21.33 -4.48
N ASN A 266 10.72 20.51 -4.70
CA ASN A 266 10.47 19.27 -3.97
C ASN A 266 10.46 19.45 -2.45
N LEU A 267 10.01 20.61 -1.97
CA LEU A 267 9.75 20.82 -0.55
C LEU A 267 8.42 20.13 -0.21
N GLN A 268 8.37 19.43 0.92
CA GLN A 268 7.18 18.71 1.36
C GLN A 268 7.05 18.75 2.88
N ALA A 269 5.82 18.92 3.36
CA ALA A 269 5.42 18.69 4.73
C ALA A 269 4.42 17.54 4.71
N VAL A 270 4.65 16.53 5.55
CA VAL A 270 3.89 15.28 5.58
C VAL A 270 3.45 15.03 7.00
N ILE A 271 2.19 14.63 7.16
CA ILE A 271 1.65 14.08 8.38
C ILE A 271 0.93 12.77 8.10
N SER A 272 0.96 11.85 9.05
CA SER A 272 0.26 10.57 8.91
C SER A 272 -0.33 10.11 10.22
N LYS A 273 -1.48 9.42 10.15
CA LYS A 273 -2.12 8.81 11.33
C LYS A 273 -2.75 7.48 10.97
N LYS A 274 -2.61 6.51 11.87
CA LYS A 274 -3.19 5.17 11.71
C LYS A 274 -4.65 5.15 12.11
N LEU A 275 -5.41 4.30 11.44
CA LEU A 275 -6.79 3.96 11.75
C LEU A 275 -7.03 2.47 11.48
N PHE A 276 -8.16 1.95 11.93
CA PHE A 276 -8.58 0.58 11.64
C PHE A 276 -9.91 0.58 10.89
N VAL A 277 -10.00 -0.25 9.85
CA VAL A 277 -11.25 -0.51 9.14
C VAL A 277 -11.70 -1.93 9.45
N TYR A 278 -12.94 -2.12 9.86
CA TYR A 278 -13.56 -3.41 10.13
C TYR A 278 -14.82 -3.61 9.27
N ASN A 279 -14.67 -4.37 8.19
CA ASN A 279 -15.73 -4.83 7.31
C ASN A 279 -15.61 -6.34 7.18
N LYS A 280 -16.48 -7.08 7.89
CA LYS A 280 -16.39 -8.55 8.02
C LYS A 280 -16.59 -9.27 6.68
N ASP A 281 -17.37 -8.67 5.78
CA ASP A 281 -17.80 -9.30 4.52
C ASP A 281 -17.00 -8.81 3.30
N VAL A 282 -15.98 -7.95 3.49
CA VAL A 282 -15.15 -7.42 2.41
C VAL A 282 -13.84 -8.20 2.32
N ILE A 283 -13.70 -8.95 1.23
CA ILE A 283 -12.50 -9.71 0.89
C ILE A 283 -11.44 -8.76 0.31
N ASP A 284 -10.17 -8.95 0.68
CA ASP A 284 -9.05 -8.16 0.17
C ASP A 284 -8.81 -8.42 -1.33
N THR A 285 -9.37 -7.56 -2.18
CA THR A 285 -9.15 -7.54 -3.63
C THR A 285 -8.00 -6.63 -4.06
N VAL A 286 -7.18 -6.10 -3.14
CA VAL A 286 -6.07 -5.17 -3.47
C VAL A 286 -5.09 -5.73 -4.50
N THR A 287 -5.03 -7.05 -4.66
CA THR A 287 -4.30 -7.74 -5.74
C THR A 287 -4.69 -7.25 -7.15
N GLU A 288 -5.95 -6.86 -7.38
CA GLU A 288 -6.44 -6.36 -8.69
C GLU A 288 -6.05 -4.90 -8.97
N ASN A 289 -6.00 -4.04 -7.94
CA ASN A 289 -5.58 -2.64 -8.13
C ASN A 289 -4.05 -2.48 -8.28
N LEU A 290 -3.27 -3.41 -7.71
CA LEU A 290 -1.82 -3.47 -7.90
C LEU A 290 -1.45 -3.84 -9.34
N SER A 291 -2.17 -4.78 -9.96
CA SER A 291 -1.93 -5.14 -11.36
C SER A 291 -2.16 -3.98 -12.31
N ASP A 292 -3.17 -3.15 -12.07
CA ASP A 292 -3.50 -2.03 -12.94
C ASP A 292 -2.46 -0.90 -12.84
N PHE A 293 -1.99 -0.57 -11.63
CA PHE A 293 -0.94 0.45 -11.47
C PHE A 293 0.41 -0.02 -12.02
N GLU A 294 0.82 -1.26 -11.74
CA GLU A 294 2.06 -1.82 -12.27
C GLU A 294 2.00 -1.97 -13.80
N PHE A 295 0.84 -2.31 -14.37
CA PHE A 295 0.63 -2.32 -15.81
C PHE A 295 0.88 -0.93 -16.41
N LEU A 296 0.23 0.11 -15.88
CA LEU A 296 0.36 1.49 -16.36
C LEU A 296 1.78 2.06 -16.22
N ALA A 297 2.55 1.59 -15.23
CA ALA A 297 3.95 1.98 -15.03
C ALA A 297 4.95 1.14 -15.84
N SER A 298 4.50 0.06 -16.50
CA SER A 298 5.37 -0.86 -17.25
C SER A 298 5.64 -0.40 -18.68
N GLU A 299 6.72 -0.91 -19.27
CA GLU A 299 7.05 -0.72 -20.70
C GLU A 299 5.94 -1.17 -21.65
N PHE A 300 5.07 -2.09 -21.21
CA PHE A 300 3.98 -2.63 -22.01
C PHE A 300 2.86 -1.62 -22.27
N ALA A 301 2.61 -0.68 -21.35
CA ALA A 301 1.49 0.28 -21.47
C ALA A 301 1.61 1.19 -22.71
N THR A 302 2.84 1.43 -23.16
CA THR A 302 3.16 2.38 -24.24
C THR A 302 3.46 1.72 -25.59
N MET A 303 3.40 0.38 -25.69
CA MET A 303 3.80 -0.34 -26.91
C MET A 303 2.91 -0.04 -28.13
N SER A 304 3.50 0.15 -29.30
CA SER A 304 2.77 0.22 -30.57
C SER A 304 2.17 -1.13 -30.96
N ASP A 305 1.24 -1.15 -31.92
CA ASP A 305 0.63 -2.40 -32.41
C ASP A 305 1.67 -3.35 -33.01
N GLU A 306 2.70 -2.81 -33.68
CA GLU A 306 3.83 -3.58 -34.21
C GLU A 306 4.68 -4.19 -33.08
N GLU A 307 4.97 -3.42 -32.04
CA GLU A 307 5.73 -3.90 -30.88
C GLU A 307 4.94 -4.99 -30.13
N ILE A 308 3.62 -4.82 -29.99
CA ILE A 308 2.72 -5.81 -29.38
C ILE A 308 2.78 -7.13 -30.16
N ALA A 309 2.69 -7.05 -31.49
CA ALA A 309 2.73 -8.23 -32.36
C ALA A 309 4.08 -8.95 -32.31
N GLU A 310 5.19 -8.20 -32.35
CA GLU A 310 6.54 -8.78 -32.24
C GLU A 310 6.79 -9.39 -30.86
N SER A 311 6.47 -8.68 -29.78
CA SER A 311 6.63 -9.17 -28.40
C SER A 311 5.83 -10.43 -28.14
N TYR A 312 4.59 -10.51 -28.64
CA TYR A 312 3.81 -11.74 -28.57
C TYR A 312 4.43 -12.87 -29.39
N GLY A 313 4.87 -12.59 -30.63
CA GLY A 313 5.52 -13.58 -31.49
C GLY A 313 6.72 -14.24 -30.82
N ILE A 314 7.54 -13.43 -30.14
CA ILE A 314 8.68 -13.88 -29.34
C ILE A 314 8.22 -14.68 -28.12
N SER A 315 7.25 -14.15 -27.36
CA SER A 315 6.71 -14.79 -26.15
C SER A 315 6.02 -16.13 -26.42
N LYS A 316 5.50 -16.33 -27.64
CA LYS A 316 4.70 -17.49 -28.03
C LYS A 316 5.43 -18.83 -27.87
N TYR A 317 6.76 -18.86 -27.97
CA TYR A 317 7.53 -20.10 -27.81
C TYR A 317 7.41 -20.74 -26.42
N ILE A 318 7.09 -19.94 -25.40
CA ILE A 318 6.92 -20.39 -24.01
C ILE A 318 5.47 -20.21 -23.52
N ALA A 319 4.54 -19.90 -24.43
CA ALA A 319 3.13 -19.77 -24.12
C ALA A 319 2.45 -21.14 -24.10
N SER A 320 1.61 -21.36 -23.10
CA SER A 320 0.73 -22.52 -23.02
C SER A 320 -0.40 -22.43 -24.05
N LYS A 321 -1.05 -23.57 -24.33
CA LYS A 321 -2.22 -23.61 -25.23
C LYS A 321 -3.34 -22.67 -24.77
N ALA A 322 -3.55 -22.55 -23.46
CA ALA A 322 -4.57 -21.68 -22.88
C ALA A 322 -4.24 -20.19 -23.10
N GLU A 323 -2.97 -19.80 -22.92
CA GLU A 323 -2.50 -18.43 -23.15
C GLU A 323 -2.59 -18.05 -24.63
N ILE A 324 -2.29 -18.98 -25.55
CA ILE A 324 -2.46 -18.76 -26.99
C ILE A 324 -3.94 -18.52 -27.31
N GLN A 325 -4.84 -19.37 -26.81
CA GLN A 325 -6.29 -19.20 -27.02
C GLN A 325 -6.85 -17.92 -26.38
N GLN A 326 -6.28 -17.49 -25.25
CA GLN A 326 -6.65 -16.24 -24.61
C GLN A 326 -6.25 -15.06 -25.48
N TRP A 327 -5.01 -15.03 -25.98
CA TRP A 327 -4.51 -13.99 -26.87
C TRP A 327 -5.36 -13.85 -28.14
N GLU A 328 -5.72 -14.97 -28.78
CA GLU A 328 -6.51 -14.99 -30.01
C GLU A 328 -7.91 -14.36 -29.85
N LYS A 329 -8.43 -14.29 -28.62
CA LYS A 329 -9.73 -13.65 -28.31
C LYS A 329 -9.62 -12.14 -28.09
N LEU A 330 -8.41 -11.59 -27.95
CA LEU A 330 -8.21 -10.17 -27.67
C LEU A 330 -8.20 -9.37 -28.98
N SER A 331 -9.11 -8.41 -29.11
CA SER A 331 -9.12 -7.44 -30.21
C SER A 331 -8.38 -6.15 -29.83
N GLU A 332 -8.65 -5.63 -28.63
CA GLU A 332 -8.20 -4.31 -28.19
C GLU A 332 -6.69 -4.25 -27.90
N PRO A 333 -5.96 -3.23 -28.39
CA PRO A 333 -4.53 -3.05 -28.12
C PRO A 333 -4.20 -3.00 -26.63
N GLU A 334 -5.00 -2.30 -25.83
CA GLU A 334 -4.78 -2.19 -24.38
C GLU A 334 -4.91 -3.55 -23.68
N ALA A 335 -5.90 -4.36 -24.08
CA ALA A 335 -6.06 -5.72 -23.56
C ALA A 335 -4.88 -6.62 -23.93
N LYS A 336 -4.32 -6.47 -25.13
CA LYS A 336 -3.11 -7.19 -25.56
C LYS A 336 -1.86 -6.76 -24.79
N ARG A 337 -1.69 -5.46 -24.53
CA ARG A 337 -0.61 -4.94 -23.68
C ARG A 337 -0.71 -5.51 -22.27
N ASN A 338 -1.91 -5.50 -21.68
CA ASN A 338 -2.13 -6.03 -20.34
C ASN A 338 -1.90 -7.55 -20.27
N PHE A 339 -2.29 -8.28 -21.34
CA PHE A 339 -1.96 -9.69 -21.47
C PHE A 339 -0.45 -9.92 -21.45
N LEU A 340 0.34 -9.18 -22.24
CA LEU A 340 1.80 -9.33 -22.27
C LEU A 340 2.44 -9.00 -20.93
N PHE A 341 1.99 -7.92 -20.28
CA PHE A 341 2.42 -7.56 -18.93
C PHE A 341 2.18 -8.71 -17.94
N THR A 342 0.95 -9.23 -17.89
CA THR A 342 0.57 -10.33 -16.99
C THR A 342 1.28 -11.64 -17.34
N PHE A 343 1.50 -11.90 -18.63
CA PHE A 343 2.21 -13.08 -19.13
C PHE A 343 3.64 -13.14 -18.61
N TRP A 344 4.36 -12.01 -18.66
CA TRP A 344 5.72 -11.93 -18.16
C TRP A 344 5.76 -11.87 -16.63
N LYS A 345 4.90 -11.07 -16.01
CA LYS A 345 4.80 -10.97 -14.55
C LYS A 345 4.53 -12.33 -13.88
N SER A 346 3.68 -13.17 -14.46
CA SER A 346 3.38 -14.51 -13.90
C SER A 346 4.56 -15.49 -13.97
N ARG A 347 5.60 -15.18 -14.76
CA ARG A 347 6.84 -15.96 -14.91
C ARG A 347 8.01 -15.39 -14.11
N ASP A 348 7.77 -14.33 -13.33
CA ASP A 348 8.76 -13.81 -12.41
C ASP A 348 9.00 -14.81 -11.28
N GLN A 349 10.25 -15.25 -11.13
CA GLN A 349 10.66 -16.24 -10.12
C GLN A 349 11.17 -15.58 -8.83
N VAL A 350 11.51 -14.28 -8.88
CA VAL A 350 12.13 -13.55 -7.77
C VAL A 350 11.36 -12.24 -7.55
N VAL A 351 10.18 -12.34 -6.93
CA VAL A 351 9.27 -11.21 -6.69
C VAL A 351 9.87 -10.13 -5.75
N GLU A 352 11.04 -10.39 -5.15
CA GLU A 352 11.75 -9.45 -4.26
C GLU A 352 12.54 -8.38 -5.03
N THR A 353 12.80 -8.58 -6.32
CA THR A 353 13.47 -7.59 -7.18
C THR A 353 12.43 -6.85 -8.03
N PRO A 354 12.67 -5.56 -8.36
CA PRO A 354 11.79 -4.83 -9.27
C PRO A 354 11.85 -5.32 -10.72
N ASP A 355 12.86 -6.12 -11.07
CA ASP A 355 13.16 -6.58 -12.41
C ASP A 355 12.84 -8.06 -12.56
N ASN A 356 12.13 -8.44 -13.61
CA ASN A 356 11.85 -9.86 -13.90
C ASN A 356 13.08 -10.51 -14.56
N GLU A 357 13.88 -11.26 -13.81
CA GLU A 357 15.12 -11.86 -14.30
C GLU A 357 14.88 -12.90 -15.39
N PHE A 358 13.78 -13.65 -15.29
CA PHE A 358 13.42 -14.64 -16.30
C PHE A 358 13.15 -13.96 -17.66
N LYS A 359 12.37 -12.88 -17.66
CA LYS A 359 12.12 -12.03 -18.83
C LYS A 359 13.44 -11.48 -19.38
N ASN A 360 14.30 -10.92 -18.52
CA ASN A 360 15.55 -10.30 -18.93
C ASN A 360 16.51 -11.30 -19.60
N GLU A 361 16.67 -12.50 -19.03
CA GLU A 361 17.46 -13.57 -19.63
C GLU A 361 16.85 -14.06 -20.95
N TYR A 362 15.53 -14.17 -21.03
CA TYR A 362 14.83 -14.54 -22.26
C TYR A 362 15.09 -13.54 -23.38
N TRP A 363 14.95 -12.24 -23.11
CA TRP A 363 15.24 -11.17 -24.08
C TRP A 363 16.73 -11.09 -24.43
N ARG A 364 17.64 -11.43 -23.51
CA ARG A 364 19.07 -11.56 -23.82
C ARG A 364 19.30 -12.65 -24.88
N ARG A 365 18.61 -13.79 -24.79
CA ARG A 365 18.68 -14.85 -25.80
C ARG A 365 18.05 -14.44 -27.12
N VAL A 366 16.94 -13.71 -27.09
CA VAL A 366 16.31 -13.14 -28.29
C VAL A 366 17.26 -12.20 -29.00
N LYS A 367 17.91 -11.30 -28.26
CA LYS A 367 18.93 -10.41 -28.81
C LYS A 367 20.08 -11.19 -29.43
N TYR A 368 20.62 -12.17 -28.70
CA TYR A 368 21.69 -13.03 -29.22
C TYR A 368 21.27 -13.72 -30.52
N ALA A 369 20.06 -14.29 -30.55
CA ALA A 369 19.52 -14.94 -31.73
C ALA A 369 19.40 -13.97 -32.91
N ASN A 370 18.90 -12.77 -32.69
CA ASN A 370 18.83 -11.73 -33.72
C ASN A 370 20.21 -11.30 -34.24
N ASP A 371 21.20 -11.19 -33.35
CA ASP A 371 22.54 -10.77 -33.75
C ASP A 371 23.30 -11.88 -34.53
N HIS A 372 23.09 -13.15 -34.20
CA HIS A 372 23.91 -14.27 -34.72
C HIS A 372 23.22 -15.14 -35.77
N TYR A 373 21.88 -15.19 -35.77
CA TYR A 373 21.11 -16.10 -36.61
C TYR A 373 20.13 -15.39 -37.54
N ALA A 374 20.13 -14.06 -37.60
CA ALA A 374 19.36 -13.34 -38.61
C ALA A 374 19.83 -13.71 -40.02
N THR A 375 18.88 -13.78 -40.94
CA THR A 375 19.13 -13.93 -42.38
C THR A 375 18.68 -12.67 -43.10
N PHE A 376 18.93 -12.60 -44.41
CA PHE A 376 18.44 -11.47 -45.22
C PHE A 376 16.91 -11.30 -45.16
N GLN A 377 16.16 -12.39 -44.94
CA GLN A 377 14.69 -12.39 -44.99
C GLN A 377 14.03 -12.55 -43.61
N LYS A 378 14.75 -13.02 -42.59
CA LYS A 378 14.19 -13.34 -41.27
C LYS A 378 15.01 -12.72 -40.15
N LYS A 379 14.33 -12.10 -39.18
CA LYS A 379 14.92 -11.80 -37.89
C LYS A 379 15.39 -13.11 -37.24
N GLY A 380 16.48 -13.07 -36.49
CA GLY A 380 17.07 -14.29 -35.94
C GLY A 380 16.12 -15.09 -35.03
N TRP A 381 15.25 -14.42 -34.27
CA TRP A 381 14.24 -15.10 -33.45
C TRP A 381 13.24 -15.95 -34.25
N LEU A 382 13.05 -15.65 -35.55
CA LEU A 382 12.19 -16.42 -36.47
C LEU A 382 12.90 -17.62 -37.12
N THR A 383 14.21 -17.78 -36.93
CA THR A 383 14.97 -18.91 -37.49
C THR A 383 14.94 -20.12 -36.56
N ASP A 384 15.13 -21.32 -37.10
CA ASP A 384 15.12 -22.53 -36.28
C ASP A 384 16.26 -22.54 -35.25
N ARG A 385 17.46 -22.08 -35.63
CA ARG A 385 18.58 -21.91 -34.70
C ARG A 385 18.25 -20.89 -33.61
N GLY A 386 17.66 -19.75 -33.98
CA GLY A 386 17.25 -18.73 -33.02
C GLY A 386 16.19 -19.23 -32.05
N ARG A 387 15.16 -19.93 -32.54
CA ARG A 387 14.11 -20.53 -31.71
C ARG A 387 14.71 -21.53 -30.70
N VAL A 388 15.54 -22.46 -31.16
CA VAL A 388 16.19 -23.45 -30.29
C VAL A 388 17.06 -22.75 -29.24
N TYR A 389 17.86 -21.75 -29.64
CA TYR A 389 18.68 -20.98 -28.71
C TYR A 389 17.85 -20.21 -27.67
N ILE A 390 16.74 -19.60 -28.07
CA ILE A 390 15.83 -18.88 -27.16
C ILE A 390 15.23 -19.84 -26.12
N MET A 391 14.71 -20.98 -26.59
CA MET A 391 14.03 -21.96 -25.74
C MET A 391 15.00 -22.67 -24.78
N TYR A 392 16.18 -23.04 -25.27
CA TYR A 392 17.07 -23.96 -24.55
C TYR A 392 18.37 -23.31 -24.05
N GLY A 393 18.65 -22.07 -24.47
CA GLY A 393 19.86 -21.35 -24.12
C GLY A 393 21.06 -21.77 -24.96
N GLU A 394 22.26 -21.47 -24.45
CA GLU A 394 23.51 -21.78 -25.12
C GLU A 394 23.76 -23.29 -25.15
N PRO A 395 24.08 -23.87 -26.33
CA PRO A 395 24.47 -25.27 -26.42
C PRO A 395 25.78 -25.53 -25.68
N SER A 396 25.90 -26.73 -25.11
CA SER A 396 27.14 -27.19 -24.46
C SER A 396 28.29 -27.32 -25.47
N GLU A 397 27.97 -27.72 -26.70
CA GLU A 397 28.94 -27.86 -27.79
C GLU A 397 28.25 -27.56 -29.13
N VAL A 398 28.99 -26.95 -30.05
CA VAL A 398 28.57 -26.69 -31.43
C VAL A 398 29.62 -27.20 -32.39
N GLU A 399 29.31 -28.29 -33.08
CA GLU A 399 30.11 -28.79 -34.20
C GLU A 399 29.65 -28.10 -35.49
N ARG A 400 30.57 -27.44 -36.18
CA ARG A 400 30.27 -26.70 -37.42
C ARG A 400 30.95 -27.34 -38.61
N TYR A 401 30.17 -27.55 -39.66
CA TYR A 401 30.61 -28.13 -40.92
C TYR A 401 30.31 -27.19 -42.09
N PRO A 402 30.99 -26.02 -42.20
CA PRO A 402 30.64 -24.98 -43.17
C PRO A 402 31.04 -25.32 -44.61
N ASN A 403 32.08 -26.13 -44.81
CA ASN A 403 32.66 -26.42 -46.13
C ASN A 403 33.01 -27.91 -46.22
N GLN A 404 32.04 -28.74 -46.61
CA GLN A 404 32.23 -30.18 -46.84
C GLN A 404 32.01 -30.49 -48.32
N VAL A 405 32.80 -31.41 -48.88
CA VAL A 405 32.70 -31.78 -50.30
C VAL A 405 31.40 -32.54 -50.57
N ASP A 406 31.01 -33.42 -49.64
CA ASP A 406 29.91 -34.38 -49.83
C ASP A 406 28.63 -33.99 -49.09
N THR A 407 28.63 -32.86 -48.36
CA THR A 407 27.47 -32.42 -47.59
C THR A 407 27.26 -30.91 -47.63
N LYS A 408 25.99 -30.51 -47.56
CA LYS A 408 25.58 -29.13 -47.35
C LYS A 408 26.06 -28.61 -45.99
N PRO A 409 26.30 -27.28 -45.87
CA PRO A 409 26.69 -26.67 -44.60
C PRO A 409 25.71 -27.02 -43.48
N HIS A 410 26.23 -27.56 -42.37
CA HIS A 410 25.40 -27.97 -41.25
C HIS A 410 26.08 -27.76 -39.89
N GLU A 411 25.27 -27.73 -38.84
CA GLU A 411 25.69 -27.59 -37.45
C GLU A 411 25.01 -28.67 -36.60
N ILE A 412 25.74 -29.21 -35.65
CA ILE A 412 25.22 -30.11 -34.62
C ILE A 412 25.43 -29.44 -33.28
N TRP A 413 24.33 -29.17 -32.57
CA TRP A 413 24.33 -28.53 -31.27
C TRP A 413 24.01 -29.57 -30.21
N THR A 414 24.88 -29.72 -29.22
CA THR A 414 24.73 -30.68 -28.13
C THR A 414 24.37 -29.94 -26.84
N TYR A 415 23.36 -30.45 -26.13
CA TYR A 415 22.93 -29.94 -24.82
C TYR A 415 23.02 -31.07 -23.79
N ASN A 416 24.04 -31.03 -22.93
CA ASN A 416 24.27 -32.08 -21.93
C ASN A 416 23.29 -32.03 -20.75
N SER A 417 22.73 -30.86 -20.48
CA SER A 417 21.82 -30.61 -19.35
C SER A 417 20.35 -30.97 -19.64
N LEU A 418 19.99 -31.21 -20.90
CA LEU A 418 18.61 -31.53 -21.29
C LEU A 418 18.43 -33.03 -21.47
N GLU A 419 17.43 -33.62 -20.80
CA GLU A 419 17.06 -35.06 -20.90
C GLU A 419 18.23 -36.06 -20.84
N GLY A 420 19.33 -35.71 -20.16
CA GLY A 420 20.54 -36.55 -20.06
C GLY A 420 21.47 -36.51 -21.27
N GLY A 421 21.27 -35.54 -22.18
CA GLY A 421 22.06 -35.32 -23.39
C GLY A 421 21.19 -35.38 -24.64
N VAL A 422 21.00 -34.24 -25.31
CA VAL A 422 20.27 -34.16 -26.59
C VAL A 422 21.08 -33.43 -27.65
N VAL A 423 20.76 -33.71 -28.91
CA VAL A 423 21.34 -33.05 -30.07
C VAL A 423 20.27 -32.38 -30.91
N PHE A 424 20.62 -31.26 -31.52
CA PHE A 424 19.87 -30.58 -32.56
C PHE A 424 20.75 -30.46 -33.79
N VAL A 425 20.20 -30.80 -34.95
CA VAL A 425 20.93 -30.80 -36.22
C VAL A 425 20.29 -29.82 -37.17
N PHE A 426 21.08 -28.85 -37.63
CA PHE A 426 20.64 -27.81 -38.54
C PHE A 426 21.44 -27.85 -39.82
N ALA A 427 20.82 -27.53 -40.96
CA ALA A 427 21.55 -27.38 -42.22
C ALA A 427 21.00 -26.25 -43.07
N ASP A 428 21.89 -25.56 -43.78
CA ASP A 428 21.50 -24.62 -44.83
C ASP A 428 21.21 -25.38 -46.12
N LEU A 429 19.93 -25.68 -46.35
CA LEU A 429 19.49 -26.35 -47.56
C LEU A 429 19.39 -25.39 -48.76
N THR A 430 19.40 -24.08 -48.50
CA THR A 430 19.02 -23.03 -49.45
C THR A 430 20.22 -22.22 -49.95
N SER A 431 21.39 -22.33 -49.32
CA SER A 431 22.58 -21.51 -49.56
C SER A 431 22.40 -20.02 -49.24
N PHE A 432 21.39 -19.67 -48.43
CA PHE A 432 21.11 -18.30 -47.97
C PHE A 432 21.36 -18.12 -46.47
N SER A 433 22.14 -19.01 -45.85
CA SER A 433 22.43 -19.04 -44.41
C SER A 433 21.18 -19.21 -43.51
N ASP A 434 20.07 -19.72 -44.07
CA ASP A 434 18.87 -20.11 -43.33
C ASP A 434 18.97 -21.58 -42.92
N TYR A 435 19.63 -21.82 -41.79
CA TYR A 435 19.84 -23.16 -41.25
C TYR A 435 18.55 -23.69 -40.62
N GLN A 436 17.96 -24.70 -41.27
CA GLN A 436 16.71 -25.33 -40.87
C GLN A 436 16.97 -26.51 -39.94
N LEU A 437 16.14 -26.68 -38.91
CA LEU A 437 16.19 -27.84 -38.03
C LEU A 437 15.78 -29.08 -38.83
N LEU A 438 16.68 -30.05 -38.93
CA LEU A 438 16.43 -31.31 -39.62
C LEU A 438 16.13 -32.46 -38.65
N HIS A 439 16.74 -32.45 -37.47
CA HIS A 439 16.60 -33.52 -36.48
C HIS A 439 16.90 -33.02 -35.07
N SER A 440 16.16 -33.52 -34.09
CA SER A 440 16.46 -33.42 -32.67
C SER A 440 16.18 -34.75 -31.98
N THR A 441 16.97 -35.06 -30.97
CA THR A 441 16.69 -36.17 -30.04
C THR A 441 15.83 -35.74 -28.84
N LEU A 442 15.61 -34.43 -28.65
CA LEU A 442 14.78 -33.93 -27.56
C LEU A 442 13.31 -34.31 -27.76
N ARG A 443 12.66 -34.79 -26.70
CA ARG A 443 11.24 -35.16 -26.77
C ARG A 443 10.36 -33.95 -27.13
N GLY A 444 9.50 -34.13 -28.13
CA GLY A 444 8.55 -33.11 -28.57
C GLY A 444 9.07 -32.19 -29.67
N GLU A 445 10.34 -32.30 -30.04
CA GLU A 445 10.95 -31.60 -31.17
C GLU A 445 10.89 -32.44 -32.47
N LEU A 446 11.23 -31.81 -33.60
CA LEU A 446 11.28 -32.48 -34.89
C LEU A 446 12.30 -33.62 -34.86
N ARG A 447 11.84 -34.86 -35.03
CA ARG A 447 12.71 -36.03 -35.16
C ARG A 447 12.63 -36.65 -36.55
N ASP A 448 13.75 -36.60 -37.26
CA ASP A 448 13.94 -37.33 -38.52
C ASP A 448 15.26 -38.10 -38.48
N ASP A 449 15.20 -39.41 -38.24
CA ASP A 449 16.40 -40.25 -38.13
C ASP A 449 17.15 -40.38 -39.49
N ASN A 450 16.54 -39.96 -40.61
CA ASN A 450 17.13 -39.99 -41.95
C ASN A 450 17.71 -38.63 -42.39
N TRP A 451 17.85 -37.66 -41.49
CA TRP A 451 18.30 -36.30 -41.81
C TRP A 451 19.61 -36.23 -42.60
N ARG A 452 20.53 -37.20 -42.40
CA ARG A 452 21.81 -37.27 -43.12
C ARG A 452 21.64 -37.33 -44.64
N ARG A 453 20.58 -37.99 -45.13
CA ARG A 453 20.27 -38.05 -46.57
C ARG A 453 19.86 -36.69 -47.14
N LYS A 454 19.33 -35.79 -46.32
CA LYS A 454 18.89 -34.46 -46.75
C LYS A 454 20.05 -33.48 -46.95
N ILE A 455 21.19 -33.75 -46.32
CA ILE A 455 22.38 -32.90 -46.43
C ILE A 455 23.41 -33.42 -47.44
N GLN A 456 23.28 -34.65 -47.95
CA GLN A 456 24.21 -35.15 -48.98
C GLN A 456 24.11 -34.30 -50.25
N SER A 457 25.25 -33.86 -50.77
CA SER A 457 25.32 -33.29 -52.13
C SER A 457 25.27 -34.44 -53.14
N LEU A 458 24.53 -34.23 -54.23
CA LEU A 458 24.44 -35.17 -55.36
C LEU A 458 25.78 -35.33 -56.08
#